data_AF-A0A960E3P7-F1
#
_entry.id   AF-A0A960E3P7-F1
#
_cell.length_a   1.000
_cell.length_b   1.000
_cell.length_c   1.000
_cell.angle_alpha   90.00
_cell.angle_beta   90.00
_cell.angle_gamma   90.00
#
_symmetry.space_group_name_H-M   'P 1'
#
loop_
_entity.id
_entity.type
_entity.pdbx_description
1 polymer ?
#
loop_
_entity_poly.entity_id
_entity_poly.type
_entity_poly.pdbx_seq_one_letter_code
_entity_poly.pdbx_strand_id
1 'polypeptide(L)'
;MSTNEEIIGRTDINDLEAILAVSNTDVDAAIRTVKDNADAIFTWDYEKGRRPALNKLYEKAKVSMWNGETDLDWSIEVDQEQVARDNQALNAGFGDVDLSHTPFASWSEDQWVRLGMEFQNWSL
;
A
#
# COMPACT_ATOMS: atom_id res chain seq x y z
N MET A 1 24.63 -5.04 -32.45
CA MET A 1 23.27 -4.65 -32.01
C MET A 1 22.35 -5.76 -32.44
N SER A 2 21.60 -6.35 -31.51
CA SER A 2 20.61 -7.36 -31.88
C SER A 2 19.45 -6.69 -32.61
N THR A 3 18.99 -7.32 -33.68
CA THR A 3 17.89 -6.84 -34.54
C THR A 3 16.53 -7.12 -33.89
N ASN A 4 15.48 -6.41 -34.30
CA ASN A 4 14.12 -6.70 -33.83
C ASN A 4 13.74 -8.17 -34.09
N GLU A 5 14.15 -8.72 -35.22
CA GLU A 5 13.85 -10.09 -35.57
C GLU A 5 14.49 -11.10 -34.61
N GLU A 6 15.70 -10.82 -34.12
CA GLU A 6 16.37 -11.64 -33.11
C GLU A 6 15.76 -11.52 -31.70
N ILE A 7 15.16 -10.37 -31.37
CA ILE A 7 14.64 -10.10 -30.00
C ILE A 7 13.17 -10.51 -29.87
N ILE A 8 12.35 -10.20 -30.88
CA ILE A 8 10.90 -10.33 -30.83
C ILE A 8 10.34 -11.23 -31.95
N GLY A 9 11.19 -11.83 -32.79
CA GLY A 9 10.76 -12.73 -33.87
C GLY A 9 10.02 -12.04 -35.01
N ARG A 10 10.10 -10.71 -35.10
CA ARG A 10 9.49 -9.90 -36.16
C ARG A 10 10.37 -8.73 -36.57
N THR A 11 10.31 -8.35 -37.84
CA THR A 11 11.17 -7.32 -38.42
C THR A 11 10.82 -5.91 -37.91
N ASP A 12 9.53 -5.63 -37.69
CA ASP A 12 9.04 -4.36 -37.13
C ASP A 12 8.28 -4.51 -35.81
N ILE A 13 8.42 -3.54 -34.92
CA ILE A 13 7.75 -3.54 -33.61
C ILE A 13 6.22 -3.45 -33.77
N ASN A 14 5.72 -2.76 -34.78
CA ASN A 14 4.29 -2.53 -35.01
C ASN A 14 3.75 -3.32 -36.20
N ASP A 15 4.39 -4.43 -36.56
CA ASP A 15 3.85 -5.36 -37.56
C ASP A 15 2.56 -6.00 -37.05
N LEU A 16 1.43 -5.37 -37.39
CA LEU A 16 0.10 -5.75 -36.94
C LEU A 16 -0.31 -7.13 -37.46
N GLU A 17 0.06 -7.50 -38.68
CA GLU A 17 -0.25 -8.83 -39.21
C GLU A 17 0.51 -9.90 -38.43
N ALA A 18 1.80 -9.71 -38.17
CA ALA A 18 2.59 -10.63 -37.36
C ALA A 18 2.07 -10.71 -35.91
N ILE A 19 1.68 -9.58 -35.31
CA ILE A 19 1.11 -9.53 -33.95
C ILE A 19 -0.21 -10.30 -33.88
N LEU A 20 -1.11 -10.07 -34.83
CA LEU A 20 -2.44 -10.69 -34.83
C LEU A 20 -2.41 -12.16 -35.26
N ALA A 21 -1.39 -12.58 -36.01
CA ALA A 21 -1.17 -13.98 -36.39
C ALA A 21 -0.72 -14.86 -35.20
N VAL A 22 -0.21 -14.26 -34.11
CA VAL A 22 0.10 -14.98 -32.87
C VAL A 22 -1.22 -15.35 -32.18
N SER A 23 -1.69 -16.55 -32.46
CA SER A 23 -2.84 -17.14 -31.77
C SER A 23 -2.40 -17.84 -30.48
N ASN A 24 -3.24 -17.78 -29.45
CA ASN A 24 -3.03 -18.57 -28.24
C ASN A 24 -3.20 -20.06 -28.62
N THR A 25 -2.12 -20.84 -28.57
CA THR A 25 -2.15 -22.27 -28.91
C THR A 25 -2.84 -23.11 -27.84
N ASP A 26 -2.99 -22.58 -26.64
CA ASP A 26 -3.44 -23.27 -25.44
C ASP A 26 -4.77 -22.69 -24.93
N VAL A 27 -5.74 -22.51 -25.83
CA VAL A 27 -7.03 -21.85 -25.50
C VAL A 27 -7.81 -22.61 -24.42
N ASP A 28 -7.73 -23.94 -24.46
CA ASP A 28 -8.43 -24.85 -23.54
C ASP A 28 -7.55 -25.37 -22.39
N ALA A 29 -6.31 -24.87 -22.25
CA ALA A 29 -5.40 -25.38 -21.23
C ALA A 29 -5.80 -24.88 -19.84
N ALA A 30 -5.92 -25.81 -18.89
CA ALA A 30 -6.20 -25.48 -17.50
C ALA A 30 -5.01 -24.79 -16.80
N ILE A 31 -3.79 -24.98 -17.29
CA ILE A 31 -2.56 -24.43 -16.72
C ILE A 31 -1.62 -24.01 -17.84
N ARG A 32 -1.08 -22.78 -17.74
CA ARG A 32 -0.02 -22.26 -18.61
C ARG A 32 1.17 -21.81 -17.77
N THR A 33 2.33 -22.40 -18.00
CA THR A 33 3.59 -21.97 -17.38
C THR A 33 4.29 -20.95 -18.28
N VAL A 34 4.56 -19.76 -17.75
CA VAL A 34 5.32 -18.72 -18.46
C VAL A 34 6.65 -18.53 -17.75
N LYS A 35 7.74 -18.40 -18.51
CA LYS A 35 9.04 -18.06 -17.95
C LYS A 35 9.01 -16.66 -17.37
N ASP A 36 9.26 -16.56 -16.07
CA ASP A 36 9.60 -15.27 -15.46
C ASP A 36 11.00 -14.85 -15.92
N ASN A 37 11.10 -13.64 -16.49
CA ASN A 37 12.37 -13.08 -16.95
C ASN A 37 12.92 -12.05 -15.94
N ALA A 38 12.35 -11.97 -14.74
CA ALA A 38 12.85 -11.18 -13.64
C ALA A 38 13.43 -12.07 -12.53
N ASP A 39 14.46 -11.56 -11.85
CA ASP A 39 15.01 -12.21 -10.67
C ASP A 39 14.10 -11.98 -9.45
N ALA A 40 13.88 -13.03 -8.66
CA ALA A 40 13.25 -12.91 -7.35
C ALA A 40 14.26 -12.33 -6.35
N ILE A 41 13.95 -11.16 -5.77
CA ILE A 41 14.84 -10.48 -4.84
C ILE A 41 14.14 -10.25 -3.51
N PHE A 42 14.76 -10.70 -2.42
CA PHE A 42 14.34 -10.41 -1.06
C PHE A 42 15.25 -9.31 -0.49
N THR A 43 14.65 -8.24 0.02
CA THR A 43 15.38 -7.10 0.60
C THR A 43 14.71 -6.64 1.89
N TRP A 44 15.54 -6.24 2.85
CA TRP A 44 15.14 -5.58 4.10
C TRP A 44 15.49 -4.08 4.06
N ASP A 45 15.97 -3.60 2.92
CA ASP A 45 16.12 -2.17 2.65
C ASP A 45 14.75 -1.58 2.31
N TYR A 46 14.21 -0.79 3.25
CA TYR A 46 12.91 -0.13 3.16
C TYR A 46 13.01 1.31 2.61
N GLU A 47 14.17 1.76 2.12
CA GLU A 47 14.32 3.13 1.61
C GLU A 47 13.43 3.37 0.37
N LYS A 48 12.51 4.35 0.47
CA LYS A 48 11.60 4.74 -0.62
C LYS A 48 12.42 5.15 -1.85
N GLY A 49 12.05 4.62 -3.02
CA GLY A 49 12.68 5.00 -4.29
C GLY A 49 14.02 4.32 -4.58
N ARG A 50 14.51 3.40 -3.73
CA ARG A 50 15.74 2.62 -3.98
C ARG A 50 15.75 1.90 -5.34
N ARG A 51 14.57 1.59 -5.88
CA ARG A 51 14.36 1.07 -7.24
C ARG A 51 13.62 2.10 -8.11
N PRO A 52 14.34 2.98 -8.83
CA PRO A 52 13.73 4.10 -9.57
C PRO A 52 12.67 3.69 -10.59
N ALA A 53 12.85 2.56 -11.29
CA ALA A 53 11.89 2.06 -12.27
C ALA A 53 10.56 1.63 -11.63
N LEU A 54 10.60 0.96 -10.48
CA LEU A 54 9.40 0.59 -9.72
C LEU A 54 8.73 1.82 -9.13
N ASN A 55 9.51 2.76 -8.60
CA ASN A 55 8.98 4.02 -8.08
C ASN A 55 8.23 4.79 -9.18
N LYS A 56 8.80 4.87 -10.38
CA LYS A 56 8.16 5.51 -11.54
C LYS A 56 6.84 4.82 -11.94
N LEU A 57 6.80 3.49 -11.93
CA LEU A 57 5.60 2.70 -12.20
C LEU A 57 4.51 2.99 -11.15
N TYR A 58 4.89 2.98 -9.87
CA TYR A 58 3.99 3.25 -8.75
C TYR A 58 3.41 4.67 -8.80
N GLU A 59 4.24 5.69 -8.99
CA GLU A 59 3.79 7.09 -9.10
C GLU A 59 2.87 7.29 -10.31
N LYS A 60 3.14 6.63 -11.45
CA LYS A 60 2.25 6.68 -12.62
C LYS A 60 0.89 6.02 -12.35
N ALA A 61 0.87 4.90 -11.62
CA ALA A 61 -0.35 4.17 -11.33
C ALA A 61 -1.30 4.97 -10.42
N LYS A 62 -0.76 5.69 -9.44
CA LYS A 62 -1.54 6.52 -8.51
C LYS A 62 -2.32 7.63 -9.19
N VAL A 63 -1.83 8.19 -10.30
CA VAL A 63 -2.49 9.29 -11.03
C VAL A 63 -3.92 8.92 -11.47
N SER A 64 -4.18 7.64 -11.75
CA SER A 64 -5.52 7.16 -12.12
C SER A 64 -6.24 6.43 -10.97
N MET A 65 -5.71 6.55 -9.76
CA MET A 65 -6.27 6.01 -8.52
C MET A 65 -6.32 7.13 -7.48
N TRP A 66 -6.38 6.77 -6.20
CA TRP A 66 -6.23 7.71 -5.10
C TRP A 66 -4.75 7.97 -4.81
N ASN A 67 -4.36 9.24 -4.78
CA ASN A 67 -3.00 9.68 -4.47
C ASN A 67 -2.98 10.50 -3.18
N GLY A 68 -2.47 9.90 -2.11
CA GLY A 68 -2.35 10.57 -0.82
C GLY A 68 -1.53 11.86 -0.86
N GLU A 69 -0.55 12.03 -1.76
CA GLU A 69 0.27 13.25 -1.80
C GLU A 69 -0.49 14.45 -2.40
N THR A 70 -1.45 14.24 -3.29
CA THR A 70 -2.16 15.32 -4.01
C THR A 70 -3.64 15.45 -3.67
N ASP A 71 -4.28 14.36 -3.27
CA ASP A 71 -5.73 14.30 -3.09
C ASP A 71 -6.13 14.56 -1.64
N LEU A 72 -5.18 14.48 -0.71
CA LEU A 72 -5.37 14.85 0.69
C LEU A 72 -4.83 16.26 0.93
N ASP A 73 -5.62 17.07 1.61
CA ASP A 73 -5.19 18.37 2.11
C ASP A 73 -4.41 18.19 3.41
N TRP A 74 -3.08 18.05 3.27
CA TRP A 74 -2.16 17.95 4.40
C TRP A 74 -1.99 19.24 5.21
N SER A 75 -2.58 20.36 4.78
CA SER A 75 -2.57 21.59 5.56
C SER A 75 -3.56 21.56 6.73
N ILE A 76 -4.50 20.61 6.72
CA ILE A 76 -5.46 20.40 7.80
C ILE A 76 -4.74 19.74 8.97
N GLU A 77 -4.65 20.44 10.10
CA GLU A 77 -4.11 19.87 11.33
C GLU A 77 -5.03 18.79 11.89
N VAL A 78 -4.44 17.69 12.35
CA VAL A 78 -5.15 16.60 13.02
C VAL A 78 -5.14 16.86 14.52
N ASP A 79 -6.32 17.10 15.10
CA ASP A 79 -6.50 17.20 16.55
C ASP A 79 -6.54 15.79 17.18
N GLN A 80 -5.38 15.32 17.63
CA GLN A 80 -5.24 14.00 18.26
C GLN A 80 -6.05 13.86 19.55
N GLU A 81 -6.29 14.96 20.27
CA GLU A 81 -7.05 14.95 21.52
C GLU A 81 -8.53 14.75 21.23
N GLN A 82 -9.07 15.48 20.25
CA GLN A 82 -10.44 15.30 19.80
C GLN A 82 -10.67 13.88 19.26
N VAL A 83 -9.74 13.37 18.46
CA VAL A 83 -9.79 11.98 17.97
C VAL A 83 -9.75 10.97 19.12
N ALA A 84 -8.94 11.21 20.15
CA ALA A 84 -8.89 10.34 21.34
C ALA A 84 -10.24 10.34 22.09
N ARG A 85 -10.85 11.51 22.26
CA ARG A 85 -12.17 11.66 22.90
C ARG A 85 -13.28 10.97 22.11
N ASP A 86 -13.30 11.15 20.79
CA ASP A 86 -14.29 10.53 19.90
C ASP A 86 -14.15 8.99 19.90
N ASN A 87 -12.93 8.48 19.84
CA ASN A 87 -12.66 7.04 19.92
C ASN A 87 -13.08 6.44 21.27
N GLN A 88 -12.87 7.17 22.37
CA GLN A 88 -13.32 6.76 23.70
C GLN A 88 -14.85 6.72 23.77
N ALA A 89 -15.53 7.70 23.20
CA ALA A 89 -17.00 7.77 23.15
C ALA A 89 -17.60 6.63 22.29
N LEU A 90 -16.96 6.26 21.19
CA LEU A 90 -17.41 5.18 20.29
C LEU A 90 -17.17 3.78 20.86
N ASN A 91 -16.07 3.56 21.57
CA ASN A 91 -15.71 2.25 22.12
C ASN A 91 -16.10 2.07 23.61
N ALA A 92 -16.75 3.05 24.23
CA ALA A 92 -17.02 3.10 25.67
C ALA A 92 -15.77 2.85 26.56
N GLY A 93 -14.56 3.10 26.03
CA GLY A 93 -13.30 2.76 26.70
C GLY A 93 -13.21 1.27 27.11
N PHE A 94 -12.83 1.01 28.35
CA PHE A 94 -12.85 -0.35 28.93
C PHE A 94 -14.26 -0.83 29.34
N GLY A 95 -15.33 -0.12 29.00
CA GLY A 95 -16.71 -0.52 29.29
C GLY A 95 -16.97 -0.75 30.79
N ASP A 96 -17.64 -1.88 31.12
CA ASP A 96 -17.98 -2.32 32.49
C ASP A 96 -16.82 -3.02 33.24
N VAL A 97 -15.57 -2.89 32.77
CA VAL A 97 -14.43 -3.50 33.46
C VAL A 97 -14.23 -2.84 34.83
N ASP A 98 -14.23 -3.64 35.89
CA ASP A 98 -13.92 -3.16 37.23
C ASP A 98 -12.43 -2.80 37.34
N LEU A 99 -12.16 -1.50 37.38
CA LEU A 99 -10.81 -0.95 37.50
C LEU A 99 -10.43 -0.61 38.94
N SER A 100 -11.32 -0.80 39.92
CA SER A 100 -11.14 -0.35 41.31
C SER A 100 -9.91 -0.95 42.02
N HIS A 101 -9.47 -2.14 41.59
CA HIS A 101 -8.29 -2.85 42.11
C HIS A 101 -7.08 -2.78 41.19
N THR A 102 -7.02 -1.77 40.31
CA THR A 102 -5.93 -1.57 39.34
C THR A 102 -5.27 -0.21 39.51
N PRO A 103 -4.08 0.01 38.92
CA PRO A 103 -3.46 1.35 38.88
C PRO A 103 -4.31 2.41 38.16
N PHE A 104 -5.34 2.00 37.41
CA PHE A 104 -6.24 2.90 36.69
C PHE A 104 -7.39 3.43 37.56
N ALA A 105 -7.56 2.92 38.79
CA ALA A 105 -8.64 3.32 39.70
C ALA A 105 -8.64 4.82 40.02
N SER A 106 -7.47 5.45 40.03
CA SER A 106 -7.28 6.87 40.34
C SER A 106 -7.12 7.76 39.12
N TRP A 107 -7.33 7.23 37.91
CA TRP A 107 -7.09 7.98 36.69
C TRP A 107 -8.17 9.02 36.42
N SER A 108 -7.74 10.24 36.10
CA SER A 108 -8.63 11.29 35.61
C SER A 108 -8.98 11.09 34.12
N GLU A 109 -10.00 11.80 33.65
CA GLU A 109 -10.37 11.83 32.23
C GLU A 109 -9.20 12.23 31.33
N ASP A 110 -8.42 13.25 31.72
CA ASP A 110 -7.24 13.69 30.96
C ASP A 110 -6.18 12.59 30.81
N GLN A 111 -6.02 11.72 31.83
CA GLN A 111 -5.09 10.59 31.76
C GLN A 111 -5.58 9.51 30.80
N TRP A 112 -6.90 9.31 30.73
CA TRP A 112 -7.53 8.41 29.75
C TRP A 112 -7.39 8.93 28.33
N VAL A 113 -7.65 10.22 28.11
CA VAL A 113 -7.47 10.87 26.81
C VAL A 113 -6.01 10.80 26.38
N ARG A 114 -5.08 11.06 27.30
CA ARG A 114 -3.65 10.91 27.04
C ARG A 114 -3.27 9.50 26.62
N LEU A 115 -3.77 8.47 27.30
CA LEU A 115 -3.54 7.08 26.88
C LEU A 115 -4.06 6.81 25.47
N GLY A 116 -5.22 7.37 25.12
CA GLY A 116 -5.76 7.31 23.76
C GLY A 116 -4.84 7.96 22.72
N MET A 117 -4.22 9.10 23.04
CA MET A 117 -3.22 9.73 22.17
C MET A 117 -1.94 8.90 22.05
N GLU A 118 -1.42 8.35 23.15
CA GLU A 118 -0.23 7.48 23.10
C GLU A 118 -0.48 6.21 22.29
N PHE A 119 -1.70 5.65 22.35
CA PHE A 119 -2.09 4.51 21.51
C PHE A 119 -2.09 4.87 20.02
N GLN A 120 -2.60 6.05 19.66
CA GLN A 120 -2.54 6.55 18.28
C GLN A 120 -1.08 6.66 17.81
N ASN A 121 -0.21 7.26 18.61
CA ASN A 121 1.21 7.43 18.29
C ASN A 121 1.96 6.11 18.16
N TRP A 122 1.61 5.09 18.94
CA TRP A 122 2.21 3.76 18.83
C TRP A 122 1.78 3.00 17.57
N SER A 123 0.54 3.21 17.11
CA SER A 123 -0.02 2.50 15.96
C SER A 123 0.45 3.02 14.59
N LEU A 124 1.18 4.13 14.58
CA LEU A 124 1.70 4.83 13.39
C LEU A 124 3.21 4.61 13.23
#